data_AF-A0A1Q7ZUR3-F1
#
_entry.id   AF-A0A1Q7ZUR3-F1
#
_cell.length_a   1.000
_cell.length_b   1.000
_cell.length_c   1.000
_cell.angle_alpha   90.00
_cell.angle_beta   90.00
_cell.angle_gamma   90.00
#
_symmetry.space_group_name_H-M   'P 1'
#
loop_
_entity.id
_entity.type
_entity.pdbx_description
1 polymer ?
#
loop_
_entity_poly.entity_id
_entity_poly.type
_entity_poly.pdbx_seq_one_letter_code
_entity_poly.pdbx_strand_id
1 'polypeptide(L)'
;MDEAVRLAGTEARNSVVAAACLSELGFVLGYRGKVADAVSAFNQASALKAPHNYSFELASMWEVKHADFLTKIGNVDQARAIAKATLKTSNRRSWKQDFAACHVILGRLDLQQQQFGTAREHFDIAESIFRRGHMLTDLADLLLAQARLHLQLENLEEAERHLEESVRISSPRELVLVRVDGLNLRAQVLLRKHRARRSNAATADVDAALDAADSSLSITRSCGYLWAERDAHALLREIWTELKNPVKATEHSHANQQLSASLTIKKNRKGR
;
A
#
# COMPACT_ATOMS: atom_id res chain seq x y z
N MET A 1 -11.11 -14.68 18.68
CA MET A 1 -10.50 -13.34 18.76
C MET A 1 -10.14 -12.99 20.19
N ASP A 2 -11.03 -13.22 21.16
CA ASP A 2 -10.74 -13.03 22.59
C ASP A 2 -9.62 -13.94 23.11
N GLU A 3 -9.41 -15.10 22.50
CA GLU A 3 -8.42 -16.07 22.98
C GLU A 3 -6.97 -15.63 22.79
N ALA A 4 -6.62 -14.96 21.69
CA ALA A 4 -5.26 -14.45 21.46
C ALA A 4 -4.93 -13.27 22.40
N VAL A 5 -5.90 -12.38 22.63
CA VAL A 5 -5.79 -11.27 23.57
C VAL A 5 -5.79 -11.78 25.02
N ARG A 6 -6.58 -12.81 25.34
CA ARG A 6 -6.62 -13.47 26.65
C ARG A 6 -5.32 -14.19 26.96
N LEU A 7 -4.76 -14.95 26.01
CA LEU A 7 -3.46 -15.62 26.14
C LEU A 7 -2.31 -14.62 26.30
N ALA A 8 -2.38 -13.50 25.59
CA ALA A 8 -1.43 -12.39 25.73
C ALA A 8 -1.55 -11.63 27.06
N GLY A 9 -2.77 -11.57 27.63
CA GLY A 9 -3.06 -10.88 28.88
C GLY A 9 -2.77 -11.68 30.15
N THR A 10 -2.71 -13.02 30.08
CA THR A 10 -2.47 -13.89 31.25
C THR A 10 -1.03 -13.90 31.74
N GLU A 11 -0.06 -13.40 30.96
CA GLU A 11 1.31 -13.24 31.40
C GLU A 11 1.79 -11.82 31.14
N ALA A 12 1.96 -11.04 32.21
CA ALA A 12 2.70 -9.77 32.20
C ALA A 12 4.17 -9.90 31.69
N ARG A 13 4.59 -11.10 31.26
CA ARG A 13 5.89 -11.44 30.67
C ARG A 13 5.93 -11.41 29.15
N ASN A 14 4.83 -11.20 28.41
CA ASN A 14 4.87 -11.20 26.94
C ASN A 14 4.14 -10.03 26.26
N SER A 15 4.25 -8.83 26.82
CA SER A 15 3.74 -7.57 26.22
C SER A 15 4.23 -7.35 24.79
N VAL A 16 5.41 -7.87 24.44
CA VAL A 16 6.02 -7.83 23.11
C VAL A 16 5.24 -8.70 22.11
N VAL A 17 4.99 -9.96 22.46
CA VAL A 17 4.21 -10.89 21.62
C VAL A 17 2.78 -10.39 21.45
N ALA A 18 2.18 -9.86 22.52
CA ALA A 18 0.87 -9.22 22.48
C ALA A 18 0.84 -8.05 21.48
N ALA A 19 1.83 -7.16 21.56
CA ALA A 19 1.94 -6.02 20.67
C ALA A 19 2.22 -6.41 19.21
N ALA A 20 2.99 -7.48 18.99
CA ALA A 20 3.21 -8.07 17.68
C ALA A 20 1.90 -8.59 17.07
N CYS A 21 1.16 -9.43 17.81
CA CYS A 21 -0.14 -9.96 17.37
C CYS A 21 -1.14 -8.84 17.05
N LEU A 22 -1.21 -7.81 17.91
CA LEU A 22 -2.06 -6.64 17.67
C LEU A 22 -1.62 -5.85 16.43
N SER A 23 -0.33 -5.75 16.15
CA SER A 23 0.19 -5.08 14.96
C SER A 23 -0.15 -5.87 13.68
N GLU A 24 -0.01 -7.20 13.71
CA GLU A 24 -0.43 -8.06 12.59
C GLU A 24 -1.94 -8.01 12.38
N LEU A 25 -2.72 -8.02 13.47
CA LEU A 25 -4.17 -7.84 13.40
C LEU A 25 -4.53 -6.50 12.78
N GLY A 26 -3.88 -5.41 13.21
CA GLY A 26 -4.06 -4.08 12.65
C GLY A 26 -3.77 -4.05 11.14
N PHE A 27 -2.68 -4.70 10.72
CA PHE A 27 -2.31 -4.82 9.31
C PHE A 27 -3.38 -5.55 8.49
N VAL A 28 -3.82 -6.74 8.93
CA VAL A 28 -4.86 -7.52 8.25
C VAL A 28 -6.21 -6.79 8.21
N LEU A 29 -6.63 -6.20 9.32
CA LEU A 29 -7.85 -5.38 9.40
C LEU A 29 -7.78 -4.19 8.44
N GLY A 30 -6.60 -3.57 8.32
CA GLY A 30 -6.34 -2.46 7.40
C GLY A 30 -6.57 -2.85 5.94
N TYR A 31 -6.05 -4.00 5.50
CA TYR A 31 -6.31 -4.51 4.14
C TYR A 31 -7.79 -4.86 3.90
N ARG A 32 -8.46 -5.38 4.93
CA ARG A 32 -9.89 -5.69 4.90
C ARG A 32 -10.78 -4.45 4.99
N GLY A 33 -10.19 -3.24 4.98
CA GLY A 33 -10.89 -1.96 5.09
C GLY A 33 -11.62 -1.75 6.41
N LYS A 34 -11.33 -2.54 7.45
CA LYS A 34 -11.84 -2.34 8.81
C LYS A 34 -10.99 -1.27 9.51
N VAL A 35 -11.05 -0.05 8.98
CA VAL A 35 -10.11 1.04 9.31
C VAL A 35 -10.13 1.39 10.80
N ALA A 36 -11.32 1.51 11.41
CA ALA A 36 -11.43 1.85 12.83
C ALA A 36 -10.83 0.76 13.73
N ASP A 37 -11.10 -0.51 13.41
CA ASP A 37 -10.56 -1.65 14.15
C ASP A 37 -9.04 -1.75 13.99
N ALA A 38 -8.53 -1.49 12.77
CA ALA A 38 -7.09 -1.45 12.50
C ALA A 38 -6.39 -0.37 13.34
N VAL A 39 -6.95 0.84 13.39
CA VAL A 39 -6.45 1.93 14.25
C VAL A 39 -6.47 1.50 15.73
N SER A 40 -7.56 0.88 16.18
CA SER A 40 -7.67 0.39 17.56
C SER A 40 -6.56 -0.63 17.87
N ALA A 41 -6.34 -1.61 16.99
CA ALA A 41 -5.32 -2.63 17.16
C ALA A 41 -3.90 -2.04 17.18
N PHE A 42 -3.56 -1.12 16.27
CA PHE A 42 -2.26 -0.43 16.27
C PHE A 42 -2.06 0.47 17.49
N ASN A 43 -3.11 1.12 18.00
CA ASN A 43 -3.04 1.92 19.21
C ASN A 43 -2.84 1.04 20.46
N GLN A 44 -3.53 -0.09 20.55
CA GLN A 44 -3.32 -1.06 21.64
C GLN A 44 -1.90 -1.62 21.59
N ALA A 45 -1.39 -1.97 20.40
CA ALA A 45 -0.01 -2.39 20.22
C ALA A 45 0.97 -1.30 20.72
N SER A 46 0.77 -0.06 20.31
CA SER A 46 1.60 1.09 20.75
C SER A 46 1.53 1.32 22.26
N ALA A 47 0.36 1.16 22.87
CA ALA A 47 0.17 1.34 24.31
C ALA A 47 0.90 0.27 25.14
N LEU A 48 0.94 -0.97 24.66
CA LEU A 48 1.74 -2.03 25.29
C LEU A 48 3.25 -1.79 25.16
N LYS A 49 3.68 -1.04 24.15
CA LYS A 49 5.08 -0.70 23.88
C LYS A 49 5.58 0.48 24.72
N ALA A 50 4.71 1.46 25.01
CA ALA A 50 5.08 2.74 25.63
C ALA A 50 5.78 2.66 27.01
N PRO A 51 5.42 1.76 27.94
CA PRO A 51 6.06 1.68 29.26
C PRO A 51 7.49 1.12 29.22
N HIS A 52 7.85 0.41 28.15
CA HIS A 52 9.15 -0.25 28.01
C HIS A 52 10.15 0.73 27.38
N ASN A 53 10.65 1.66 28.19
CA ASN A 53 11.50 2.79 27.80
C ASN A 53 12.90 2.41 27.24
N TYR A 54 13.15 1.16 26.87
CA TYR A 54 14.42 0.71 26.30
C TYR A 54 14.23 -0.35 25.20
N SER A 55 14.81 -0.02 24.04
CA SER A 55 15.63 -0.89 23.20
C SER A 55 15.36 -2.40 23.18
N PHE A 56 14.89 -2.89 22.02
CA PHE A 56 15.39 -4.08 21.30
C PHE A 56 14.32 -4.60 20.32
N GLU A 57 13.04 -4.56 20.70
CA GLU A 57 11.98 -5.32 19.99
C GLU A 57 10.89 -4.46 19.32
N LEU A 58 10.83 -3.16 19.63
CA LEU A 58 9.65 -2.34 19.38
C LEU A 58 9.83 -1.26 18.32
N ALA A 59 10.99 -1.22 17.67
CA ALA A 59 11.11 -0.67 16.33
C ALA A 59 11.40 -1.88 15.47
N SER A 60 10.49 -2.21 14.57
CA SER A 60 10.46 -3.48 13.88
C SER A 60 9.63 -3.29 12.61
N MET A 61 9.57 -4.35 11.81
CA MET A 61 8.58 -4.50 10.75
C MET A 61 7.14 -4.10 11.14
N TRP A 62 6.75 -4.12 12.43
CA TRP A 62 5.42 -3.68 12.86
C TRP A 62 5.20 -2.16 12.79
N GLU A 63 6.21 -1.36 13.11
CA GLU A 63 6.16 0.10 12.99
C GLU A 63 6.12 0.51 11.51
N VAL A 64 6.83 -0.24 10.65
CA VAL A 64 6.77 -0.10 9.20
C VAL A 64 5.34 -0.39 8.71
N LYS A 65 4.72 -1.51 9.14
CA LYS A 65 3.33 -1.85 8.82
C LYS A 65 2.34 -0.79 9.29
N HIS A 66 2.53 -0.25 10.49
CA HIS A 66 1.69 0.82 11.02
C HIS A 66 1.83 2.09 10.18
N ALA A 67 3.07 2.50 9.85
CA ALA A 67 3.30 3.67 9.02
C ALA A 67 2.79 3.51 7.57
N ASP A 68 2.89 2.31 6.98
CA ASP A 68 2.26 2.02 5.68
C ASP A 68 0.73 2.13 5.76
N PHE A 69 0.11 1.57 6.80
CA PHE A 69 -1.32 1.73 7.03
C PHE A 69 -1.73 3.21 7.19
N LEU A 70 -1.00 3.98 8.00
CA LEU A 70 -1.23 5.42 8.18
C LEU A 70 -1.11 6.19 6.86
N THR A 71 -0.17 5.79 6.00
CA THR A 71 -0.01 6.34 4.65
C THR A 71 -1.25 6.06 3.78
N LYS A 72 -1.81 4.85 3.83
CA LYS A 72 -3.02 4.47 3.08
C LYS A 72 -4.25 5.26 3.51
N ILE A 73 -4.41 5.53 4.81
CA ILE A 73 -5.55 6.32 5.34
C ILE A 73 -5.33 7.85 5.29
N GLY A 74 -4.20 8.31 4.76
CA GLY A 74 -3.89 9.73 4.61
C GLY A 74 -3.48 10.45 5.91
N ASN A 75 -3.09 9.71 6.95
CA ASN A 75 -2.54 10.29 8.18
C ASN A 75 -1.03 10.53 8.02
N VAL A 76 -0.70 11.49 7.16
CA VAL A 76 0.66 11.77 6.66
C VAL A 76 1.63 12.13 7.80
N ASP A 77 1.22 12.99 8.72
CA ASP A 77 2.10 13.48 9.78
C ASP A 77 2.52 12.35 10.72
N GLN A 78 1.56 11.51 11.14
CA GLN A 78 1.84 10.37 12.01
C GLN A 78 2.64 9.29 11.27
N ALA A 79 2.30 9.00 10.01
CA ALA A 79 3.07 8.07 9.18
C ALA A 79 4.54 8.49 9.06
N ARG A 80 4.77 9.77 8.78
CA ARG A 80 6.12 10.35 8.65
C ARG A 80 6.88 10.32 9.97
N ALA A 81 6.22 10.63 11.09
CA ALA A 81 6.83 10.60 12.41
C ALA A 81 7.30 9.18 12.78
N ILE A 82 6.44 8.18 12.59
CA ILE A 82 6.77 6.77 12.84
C ILE A 82 7.90 6.32 11.90
N ALA A 83 7.79 6.57 10.59
CA ALA A 83 8.81 6.17 9.63
C ALA A 83 10.19 6.77 9.95
N LYS A 84 10.27 8.05 10.34
CA LYS A 84 11.54 8.69 10.74
C LYS A 84 12.10 8.12 12.05
N ALA A 85 11.25 7.85 13.04
CA ALA A 85 11.67 7.25 14.31
C ALA A 85 12.20 5.82 14.10
N THR A 86 11.51 5.03 13.29
CA THR A 86 11.91 3.67 12.90
C THR A 86 13.19 3.70 12.08
N LEU A 87 13.33 4.60 11.10
CA LEU A 87 14.55 4.78 10.30
C LEU A 87 15.78 5.07 11.18
N LYS A 88 15.65 5.97 12.15
CA LYS A 88 16.74 6.28 13.10
C LYS A 88 17.14 5.05 13.91
N THR A 89 16.16 4.24 14.31
CA THR A 89 16.41 3.05 15.13
C THR A 89 17.00 1.91 14.30
N SER A 90 16.42 1.61 13.14
CA SER A 90 16.92 0.57 12.22
C SER A 90 18.33 0.89 11.72
N ASN A 91 18.66 2.17 11.49
CA ASN A 91 20.03 2.57 11.15
C ASN A 91 21.02 2.27 12.28
N ARG A 92 20.74 2.72 13.51
CA ARG A 92 21.60 2.45 14.68
C ARG A 92 21.80 0.96 14.95
N ARG A 93 20.83 0.14 14.55
CA ARG A 93 20.81 -1.31 14.76
C ARG A 93 21.22 -2.12 13.55
N SER A 94 21.55 -1.46 12.43
CA SER A 94 21.87 -2.13 11.16
C SER A 94 20.77 -3.06 10.63
N TRP A 95 19.50 -2.81 10.95
CA TRP A 95 18.37 -3.55 10.40
C TRP A 95 18.07 -3.05 8.98
N LYS A 96 18.76 -3.62 8.00
CA LYS A 96 18.75 -3.13 6.62
C LYS A 96 17.38 -3.19 5.97
N GLN A 97 16.61 -4.26 6.21
CA GLN A 97 15.26 -4.39 5.66
C GLN A 97 14.33 -3.28 6.17
N ASP A 98 14.23 -3.11 7.49
CA ASP A 98 13.40 -2.07 8.10
C ASP A 98 13.86 -0.65 7.71
N PHE A 99 15.17 -0.44 7.60
CA PHE A 99 15.75 0.82 7.12
C PHE A 99 15.29 1.14 5.68
N ALA A 100 15.39 0.17 4.77
CA ALA A 100 14.92 0.34 3.40
C ALA A 100 13.40 0.50 3.32
N ALA A 101 12.63 -0.27 4.10
CA ALA A 101 11.17 -0.15 4.14
C ALA A 101 10.70 1.22 4.66
N CYS A 102 11.40 1.81 5.62
CA CYS A 102 11.14 3.20 6.05
C CYS A 102 11.38 4.20 4.90
N HIS A 103 12.40 3.98 4.07
CA HIS A 103 12.62 4.78 2.87
C HIS A 103 11.48 4.61 1.85
N VAL A 104 10.95 3.39 1.65
CA VAL A 104 9.76 3.19 0.80
C VAL A 104 8.57 4.03 1.30
N ILE A 105 8.30 4.01 2.61
CA ILE A 105 7.19 4.77 3.20
C ILE A 105 7.40 6.28 3.04
N LEU A 106 8.60 6.77 3.35
CA LEU A 106 8.90 8.20 3.19
C LEU A 106 8.79 8.63 1.72
N GLY A 107 9.26 7.81 0.79
CA GLY A 107 9.12 8.06 -0.65
C GLY A 107 7.66 8.08 -1.10
N ARG A 108 6.80 7.19 -0.58
CA ARG A 108 5.35 7.20 -0.83
C ARG A 108 4.68 8.47 -0.31
N LEU A 109 5.05 8.92 0.89
CA LEU A 109 4.52 10.16 1.48
C LEU A 109 4.94 11.40 0.69
N ASP A 110 6.20 11.45 0.27
CA ASP A 110 6.72 12.52 -0.59
C ASP A 110 6.03 12.52 -1.96
N LEU A 111 5.81 11.33 -2.54
CA LEU A 111 5.06 11.15 -3.78
C LEU A 111 3.62 11.67 -3.65
N GLN A 112 2.91 11.36 -2.55
CA GLN A 112 1.57 11.88 -2.27
C GLN A 112 1.54 13.42 -2.18
N GLN A 113 2.66 14.02 -1.74
CA GLN A 113 2.84 15.47 -1.64
C GLN A 113 3.46 16.09 -2.91
N GLN A 114 3.58 15.33 -4.00
CA GLN A 114 4.19 15.74 -5.27
C GLN A 114 5.67 16.19 -5.16
N GLN A 115 6.37 15.72 -4.12
CA GLN A 115 7.80 15.95 -3.92
C GLN A 115 8.60 14.88 -4.66
N PHE A 116 8.54 14.90 -5.99
CA PHE A 116 9.07 13.81 -6.84
C PHE A 116 10.57 13.56 -6.68
N GLY A 117 11.36 14.63 -6.49
CA GLY A 117 12.81 14.52 -6.31
C GLY A 117 13.17 13.76 -5.03
N THR A 118 12.59 14.14 -3.89
CA THR A 118 12.85 13.48 -2.61
C THR A 118 12.25 12.07 -2.56
N ALA A 119 11.08 11.87 -3.19
CA ALA A 119 10.50 10.54 -3.36
C ALA A 119 11.46 9.60 -4.10
N ARG A 120 12.06 10.07 -5.20
CA ARG A 120 13.05 9.31 -5.97
C ARG A 120 14.28 8.97 -5.14
N GLU A 121 14.86 9.94 -4.43
CA GLU A 121 16.02 9.71 -3.56
C GLU A 121 15.75 8.61 -2.53
N HIS A 122 14.57 8.63 -1.92
CA HIS A 122 14.15 7.60 -0.97
C HIS A 122 14.00 6.22 -1.65
N PHE A 123 13.41 6.15 -2.83
CA PHE A 123 13.29 4.89 -3.57
C PHE A 123 14.64 4.33 -4.01
N ASP A 124 15.56 5.18 -4.49
CA ASP A 124 16.89 4.75 -4.93
C ASP A 124 17.71 4.15 -3.75
N ILE A 125 17.59 4.74 -2.55
CA ILE A 125 18.21 4.18 -1.34
C ILE A 125 17.63 2.80 -1.01
N ALA A 126 16.30 2.67 -1.01
CA ALA A 126 15.63 1.41 -0.72
C ALA A 126 16.00 0.32 -1.74
N GLU A 127 16.01 0.66 -3.04
CA GLU A 127 16.32 -0.27 -4.13
C GLU A 127 17.73 -0.83 -3.99
N SER A 128 18.71 0.04 -3.74
CA SER A 128 20.10 -0.36 -3.53
C SER A 128 20.25 -1.39 -2.41
N ILE A 129 19.48 -1.23 -1.33
CA ILE A 129 19.52 -2.15 -0.19
C ILE A 129 18.81 -3.46 -0.51
N PHE A 130 17.60 -3.41 -1.07
CA PHE A 130 16.84 -4.62 -1.39
C PHE A 130 17.53 -5.49 -2.43
N ARG A 131 18.13 -4.88 -3.48
CA ARG A 131 18.89 -5.63 -4.48
C ARG A 131 20.13 -6.29 -3.90
N ARG A 132 20.94 -5.57 -3.11
CA ARG A 132 22.14 -6.13 -2.47
C ARG A 132 21.82 -7.19 -1.42
N GLY A 133 20.70 -7.03 -0.72
CA GLY A 133 20.22 -7.97 0.29
C GLY A 133 19.39 -9.14 -0.26
N HIS A 134 19.18 -9.21 -1.59
CA HIS A 134 18.28 -10.16 -2.23
C HIS A 134 16.86 -10.22 -1.60
N MET A 135 16.37 -9.07 -1.12
CA MET A 135 15.06 -8.92 -0.47
C MET A 135 13.96 -8.77 -1.54
N LEU A 136 13.71 -9.85 -2.28
CA LEU A 136 12.88 -9.82 -3.49
C LEU A 136 11.41 -9.44 -3.20
N THR A 137 10.85 -9.88 -2.07
CA THR A 137 9.47 -9.53 -1.70
C THR A 137 9.31 -8.02 -1.51
N ASP A 138 10.21 -7.38 -0.76
CA ASP A 138 10.20 -5.93 -0.55
C ASP A 138 10.55 -5.15 -1.83
N LEU A 139 11.45 -5.70 -2.65
CA LEU A 139 11.79 -5.12 -3.96
C LEU A 139 10.56 -5.04 -4.87
N ALA A 140 9.72 -6.08 -4.90
CA ALA A 140 8.51 -6.08 -5.75
C ALA A 140 7.54 -4.95 -5.39
N ASP A 141 7.37 -4.67 -4.09
CA ASP A 141 6.51 -3.58 -3.59
C ASP A 141 7.11 -2.19 -3.85
N LEU A 142 8.44 -2.05 -3.71
CA LEU A 142 9.16 -0.83 -4.08
C LEU A 142 9.04 -0.52 -5.59
N LEU A 143 9.18 -1.54 -6.44
CA LEU A 143 9.06 -1.37 -7.90
C LEU A 143 7.68 -0.83 -8.29
N LEU A 144 6.60 -1.19 -7.59
CA LEU A 144 5.29 -0.57 -7.80
C LEU A 144 5.26 0.90 -7.39
N ALA A 145 5.96 1.27 -6.33
CA ALA A 145 6.07 2.67 -5.90
C ALA A 145 6.88 3.51 -6.92
N GLN A 146 7.97 2.97 -7.45
CA GLN A 146 8.74 3.60 -8.54
C GLN A 146 7.92 3.71 -9.82
N ALA A 147 7.19 2.65 -10.21
CA ALA A 147 6.29 2.71 -11.35
C ALA A 147 5.23 3.82 -11.21
N ARG A 148 4.69 4.01 -10.00
CA ARG A 148 3.73 5.08 -9.70
C ARG A 148 4.37 6.47 -9.78
N LEU A 149 5.62 6.63 -9.33
CA LEU A 149 6.39 7.85 -9.51
C LEU A 149 6.56 8.18 -11.00
N HIS A 150 7.00 7.21 -11.81
CA HIS A 150 7.17 7.40 -13.24
C HIS A 150 5.85 7.69 -13.97
N LEU A 151 4.76 7.06 -13.54
CA LEU A 151 3.43 7.38 -14.05
C LEU A 151 3.03 8.83 -13.76
N GLN A 152 3.31 9.37 -12.58
CA GLN A 152 3.02 10.77 -12.25
C GLN A 152 3.92 11.78 -12.98
N LEU A 153 5.11 11.34 -13.40
CA LEU A 153 6.02 12.10 -14.25
C LEU A 153 5.72 11.95 -15.75
N GLU A 154 4.66 11.21 -16.13
CA GLU A 154 4.31 10.85 -17.51
C GLU A 154 5.42 10.06 -18.26
N ASN A 155 6.33 9.42 -17.52
CA ASN A 155 7.36 8.53 -18.06
C ASN A 155 6.80 7.11 -18.19
N LEU A 156 5.90 6.90 -19.15
CA LEU A 156 5.08 5.67 -19.24
C LEU A 156 5.91 4.41 -19.53
N GLU A 157 7.00 4.52 -20.27
CA GLU A 157 7.93 3.43 -20.57
C GLU A 157 8.67 2.97 -19.30
N GLU A 158 9.11 3.90 -18.47
CA GLU A 158 9.76 3.59 -17.19
C GLU A 158 8.78 2.96 -16.19
N ALA A 159 7.55 3.49 -16.15
CA ALA A 159 6.50 2.92 -15.32
C ALA A 159 6.24 1.45 -15.68
N GLU A 160 6.19 1.15 -16.98
CA GLU A 160 6.03 -0.22 -17.49
C GLU A 160 7.23 -1.11 -17.16
N ARG A 161 8.47 -0.64 -17.31
CA ARG A 161 9.67 -1.42 -16.95
C ARG A 161 9.66 -1.86 -15.48
N HIS A 162 9.37 -0.94 -14.56
CA HIS A 162 9.28 -1.25 -13.14
C HIS A 162 8.11 -2.20 -12.83
N LEU A 163 6.96 -2.02 -13.47
CA LEU A 163 5.81 -2.91 -13.36
C LEU A 163 6.14 -4.34 -13.80
N GLU A 164 6.75 -4.51 -14.97
CA GLU A 164 7.11 -5.82 -15.51
C GLU A 164 8.09 -6.56 -14.59
N GLU A 165 9.07 -5.85 -14.03
CA GLU A 165 9.98 -6.44 -13.05
C GLU A 165 9.24 -6.85 -11.77
N SER A 166 8.36 -6.00 -11.24
CA SER A 166 7.53 -6.33 -10.07
C SER A 166 6.68 -7.58 -10.31
N VAL A 167 6.06 -7.69 -11.49
CA VAL A 167 5.27 -8.88 -11.88
C VAL A 167 6.13 -10.13 -11.99
N ARG A 168 7.33 -10.02 -12.55
CA ARG A 168 8.28 -11.14 -12.67
C ARG A 168 8.70 -11.68 -11.31
N ILE A 169 8.83 -10.81 -10.31
CA ILE A 169 9.15 -11.20 -8.94
C ILE A 169 7.94 -11.78 -8.21
N SER A 170 6.78 -11.11 -8.31
CA SER A 170 5.58 -11.43 -7.52
C SER A 170 4.83 -12.67 -7.99
N SER A 171 4.79 -12.94 -9.29
CA SER A 171 4.01 -14.04 -9.89
C SER A 171 4.40 -15.43 -9.37
N PRO A 172 5.67 -15.87 -9.40
CA PRO A 172 6.05 -17.20 -8.91
C PRO A 172 6.05 -17.32 -7.37
N ARG A 173 5.91 -16.21 -6.65
CA ARG A 173 5.93 -16.16 -5.18
C ARG A 173 4.55 -15.97 -4.56
N GLU A 174 3.51 -15.96 -5.40
CA GLU A 174 2.12 -15.76 -4.97
C GLU A 174 1.93 -14.52 -4.08
N LEU A 175 2.64 -13.42 -4.39
CA LEU A 175 2.51 -12.16 -3.66
C LEU A 175 1.21 -11.46 -4.07
N VAL A 176 0.07 -11.99 -3.62
CA VAL A 176 -1.27 -11.61 -4.09
C VAL A 176 -1.54 -10.10 -3.97
N LEU A 177 -1.14 -9.48 -2.86
CA LEU A 177 -1.37 -8.04 -2.62
C LEU A 177 -0.57 -7.17 -3.62
N VAL A 178 0.71 -7.49 -3.83
CA VAL A 178 1.56 -6.82 -4.82
C VAL A 178 1.01 -7.04 -6.23
N ARG A 179 0.57 -8.26 -6.54
CA ARG A 179 0.03 -8.60 -7.86
C ARG A 179 -1.22 -7.77 -8.19
N VAL A 180 -2.18 -7.61 -7.28
CA VAL A 180 -3.40 -6.82 -7.56
C VAL A 180 -3.11 -5.32 -7.65
N ASP A 181 -2.21 -4.80 -6.82
CA ASP A 181 -1.77 -3.40 -6.92
C ASP A 181 -1.03 -3.15 -8.26
N GLY A 182 -0.24 -4.13 -8.71
CA GLY A 182 0.42 -4.12 -10.02
C GLY A 182 -0.57 -4.19 -11.20
N LEU A 183 -1.62 -5.01 -11.11
CA LEU A 183 -2.67 -5.08 -12.13
C LEU A 183 -3.45 -3.76 -12.26
N ASN A 184 -3.81 -3.14 -11.13
CA ASN A 184 -4.43 -1.80 -11.13
C ASN A 184 -3.51 -0.77 -11.78
N LEU A 185 -2.23 -0.75 -11.40
CA LEU A 185 -1.28 0.21 -11.96
C LEU A 185 -1.00 -0.04 -13.46
N ARG A 186 -0.99 -1.30 -13.91
CA ARG A 186 -0.90 -1.68 -15.33
C ARG A 186 -2.09 -1.14 -16.12
N ALA A 187 -3.31 -1.34 -15.63
CA ALA A 187 -4.52 -0.79 -16.26
C ALA A 187 -4.44 0.74 -16.38
N GLN A 188 -3.93 1.41 -15.34
CA GLN A 188 -3.73 2.85 -15.36
C GLN A 188 -2.71 3.29 -16.42
N VAL A 189 -1.55 2.63 -16.51
CA VAL A 189 -0.51 2.93 -17.52
C VAL A 189 -1.05 2.74 -18.93
N LEU A 190 -1.75 1.63 -19.20
CA LEU A 190 -2.35 1.35 -20.50
C LEU A 190 -3.37 2.40 -20.91
N LEU A 191 -4.22 2.83 -19.98
CA LEU A 191 -5.20 3.89 -20.22
C LEU A 191 -4.53 5.24 -20.53
N ARG A 192 -3.42 5.57 -19.84
CA ARG A 192 -2.63 6.78 -20.15
C ARG A 192 -1.98 6.71 -21.54
N LYS A 193 -1.40 5.56 -21.90
CA LYS A 193 -0.82 5.32 -23.24
C LYS A 193 -1.88 5.47 -24.34
N HIS A 194 -3.06 4.89 -24.15
CA HIS A 194 -4.19 5.05 -25.06
C HIS A 194 -4.53 6.53 -25.30
N ARG A 195 -4.73 7.28 -24.21
CA ARG A 195 -5.08 8.72 -24.26
C ARG A 195 -3.99 9.57 -24.94
N ALA A 196 -2.71 9.21 -24.77
CA ALA A 196 -1.60 9.91 -25.42
C ALA A 196 -1.55 9.68 -26.95
N ARG A 197 -1.93 8.48 -27.42
CA ARG A 197 -1.81 8.08 -28.84
C ARG A 197 -2.90 8.65 -29.76
N ARG A 198 -4.04 9.11 -29.23
CA ARG A 198 -5.15 9.80 -29.97
C ARG A 198 -5.54 9.18 -31.34
N SER A 199 -5.46 7.85 -31.49
CA SER A 199 -5.77 7.16 -32.75
C SER A 199 -6.83 6.06 -32.55
N ASN A 200 -7.73 5.92 -33.53
CA ASN A 200 -8.80 4.90 -33.57
C ASN A 200 -8.28 3.44 -33.60
N ALA A 201 -6.97 3.21 -33.76
CA ALA A 201 -6.36 1.89 -33.64
C ALA A 201 -6.21 1.39 -32.18
N ALA A 202 -6.54 2.23 -31.19
CA ALA A 202 -6.18 2.04 -29.79
C ALA A 202 -7.22 1.29 -28.94
N THR A 203 -8.05 0.42 -29.54
CA THR A 203 -8.93 -0.47 -28.77
C THR A 203 -8.14 -1.49 -27.94
N ALA A 204 -7.03 -2.01 -28.47
CA ALA A 204 -6.23 -3.04 -27.80
C ALA A 204 -5.65 -2.60 -26.44
N ASP A 205 -5.23 -1.34 -26.30
CA ASP A 205 -4.74 -0.80 -25.01
C ASP A 205 -5.88 -0.73 -23.98
N VAL A 206 -7.08 -0.34 -24.42
CA VAL A 206 -8.27 -0.22 -23.55
C VAL A 206 -8.78 -1.61 -23.16
N ASP A 207 -8.79 -2.56 -24.09
CA ASP A 207 -9.14 -3.96 -23.84
C ASP A 207 -8.14 -4.60 -22.85
N ALA A 208 -6.83 -4.38 -23.05
CA ALA A 208 -5.81 -4.86 -22.11
C ALA A 208 -5.90 -4.17 -20.74
N ALA A 209 -6.31 -2.89 -20.69
CA ALA A 209 -6.57 -2.20 -19.43
C ALA A 209 -7.80 -2.79 -18.72
N LEU A 210 -8.85 -3.12 -19.46
CA LEU A 210 -10.05 -3.78 -18.97
C LEU A 210 -9.69 -5.14 -18.36
N ASP A 211 -8.97 -6.00 -19.10
CA ASP A 211 -8.54 -7.32 -18.63
C ASP A 211 -7.73 -7.24 -17.33
N ALA A 212 -6.81 -6.28 -17.24
CA ALA A 212 -6.00 -6.07 -16.05
C ALA A 212 -6.84 -5.61 -14.85
N ALA A 213 -7.76 -4.66 -15.06
CA ALA A 213 -8.62 -4.14 -14.00
C ALA A 213 -9.67 -5.18 -13.53
N ASP A 214 -10.26 -5.96 -14.44
CA ASP A 214 -11.19 -7.04 -14.11
C ASP A 214 -10.49 -8.19 -13.39
N SER A 215 -9.28 -8.56 -13.82
CA SER A 215 -8.45 -9.54 -13.13
C SER A 215 -8.13 -9.09 -11.70
N SER A 216 -7.77 -7.82 -11.52
CA SER A 216 -7.56 -7.21 -10.20
C SER A 216 -8.83 -7.30 -9.35
N LEU A 217 -9.98 -6.91 -9.90
CA LEU A 217 -11.28 -6.93 -9.22
C LEU A 217 -11.70 -8.35 -8.78
N SER A 218 -11.44 -9.35 -9.62
CA SER A 218 -11.75 -10.75 -9.29
C SER A 218 -10.90 -11.24 -8.11
N ILE A 219 -9.59 -11.00 -8.15
CA ILE A 219 -8.66 -11.46 -7.10
C ILE A 219 -8.88 -10.71 -5.79
N THR A 220 -9.08 -9.40 -5.86
CA THR A 220 -9.24 -8.58 -4.66
C THR A 220 -10.51 -8.94 -3.89
N ARG A 221 -11.58 -9.34 -4.58
CA ARG A 221 -12.80 -9.86 -3.95
C ARG A 221 -12.58 -11.19 -3.23
N SER A 222 -11.75 -12.07 -3.79
CA SER A 222 -11.45 -13.36 -3.16
C SER A 222 -10.54 -13.21 -1.93
N CYS A 223 -9.57 -12.29 -1.97
CA CYS A 223 -8.66 -12.06 -0.86
C CYS A 223 -9.14 -10.97 0.14
N GLY A 224 -10.16 -10.20 -0.23
CA GLY A 224 -10.77 -9.11 0.54
C GLY A 224 -9.88 -7.88 0.72
N TYR A 225 -9.09 -7.51 -0.29
CA TYR A 225 -8.24 -6.32 -0.25
C TYR A 225 -8.99 -5.06 -0.71
N LEU A 226 -9.75 -4.44 0.20
CA LEU A 226 -10.71 -3.40 -0.17
C LEU A 226 -10.08 -2.13 -0.80
N TRP A 227 -8.81 -1.83 -0.55
CA TRP A 227 -8.15 -0.69 -1.22
C TRP A 227 -7.90 -0.96 -2.70
N ALA A 228 -7.36 -2.13 -3.04
CA ALA A 228 -7.18 -2.54 -4.44
C ALA A 228 -8.53 -2.73 -5.14
N GLU A 229 -9.57 -3.16 -4.42
CA GLU A 229 -10.94 -3.24 -4.94
C GLU A 229 -11.50 -1.87 -5.31
N ARG A 230 -11.37 -0.89 -4.41
CA ARG A 230 -11.75 0.50 -4.68
C ARG A 230 -11.04 1.02 -5.93
N ASP A 231 -9.73 0.79 -6.02
CA ASP A 231 -8.90 1.28 -7.12
C ASP A 231 -9.26 0.59 -8.46
N ALA A 232 -9.54 -0.71 -8.44
CA ALA A 232 -10.04 -1.44 -9.60
C ALA A 232 -11.38 -0.86 -10.09
N HIS A 233 -12.32 -0.58 -9.18
CA HIS A 233 -13.59 0.08 -9.53
C HIS A 233 -13.38 1.49 -10.11
N ALA A 234 -12.43 2.27 -9.59
CA ALA A 234 -12.11 3.60 -10.14
C ALA A 234 -11.63 3.49 -11.59
N LEU A 235 -10.76 2.52 -11.87
CA LEU A 235 -10.20 2.26 -13.20
C LEU A 235 -11.26 1.73 -14.17
N LEU A 236 -12.06 0.75 -13.74
CA LEU A 236 -13.14 0.19 -14.56
C LEU A 236 -14.16 1.28 -14.95
N ARG A 237 -14.50 2.19 -14.05
CA ARG A 237 -15.33 3.37 -14.37
C ARG A 237 -14.73 4.19 -15.52
N GLU A 238 -13.43 4.49 -15.47
CA GLU A 238 -12.77 5.26 -16.53
C GLU A 238 -12.72 4.48 -17.85
N ILE A 239 -12.36 3.19 -17.81
CA ILE A 239 -12.28 2.31 -18.97
C ILE A 239 -13.65 2.21 -19.66
N TRP A 240 -14.73 1.96 -18.90
CA TRP A 240 -16.08 1.91 -19.46
C TRP A 240 -16.58 3.26 -20.00
N THR A 241 -16.04 4.38 -19.50
CA THR A 241 -16.29 5.71 -20.06
C THR A 241 -15.64 5.85 -21.44
N GLU A 242 -14.39 5.42 -21.61
CA GLU A 242 -13.71 5.40 -22.92
C GLU A 242 -14.43 4.46 -23.91
N LEU A 243 -14.91 3.31 -23.42
CA LEU A 243 -15.71 2.35 -24.20
C LEU A 243 -17.15 2.80 -24.46
N LYS A 244 -17.54 4.01 -24.01
CA LYS A 244 -18.88 4.60 -24.19
C LYS A 244 -20.00 3.71 -23.65
N ASN A 245 -19.77 3.00 -22.56
CA ASN A 245 -20.77 2.21 -21.84
C ASN A 245 -21.16 2.89 -20.52
N PRO A 246 -22.17 3.79 -20.52
CA PRO A 246 -22.50 4.58 -19.33
C PRO A 246 -23.09 3.72 -18.20
N VAL A 247 -23.79 2.62 -18.52
CA VAL A 247 -24.39 1.73 -17.51
C VAL A 247 -23.30 1.11 -16.65
N LYS A 248 -22.30 0.50 -17.30
CA LYS A 248 -21.14 -0.09 -16.61
C LYS A 248 -20.33 0.96 -15.86
N ALA A 249 -20.09 2.12 -16.48
CA ALA A 249 -19.37 3.21 -15.82
C ALA A 249 -20.07 3.66 -14.52
N THR A 250 -21.40 3.79 -14.52
CA THR A 250 -22.18 4.15 -13.32
C THR A 250 -22.16 3.05 -12.26
N GLU A 251 -22.26 1.77 -12.63
CA GLU A 251 -22.14 0.64 -11.69
C GLU A 251 -20.81 0.70 -10.91
N HIS A 252 -19.69 0.85 -11.62
CA HIS A 252 -18.37 0.93 -10.99
C HIS A 252 -18.17 2.24 -10.21
N SER A 253 -18.79 3.35 -10.65
CA SER A 253 -18.79 4.61 -9.91
C SER A 253 -19.45 4.48 -8.53
N HIS A 254 -20.63 3.85 -8.47
CA HIS A 254 -21.34 3.63 -7.20
C HIS A 254 -20.55 2.73 -6.25
N ALA A 255 -20.01 1.61 -6.76
CA ALA A 255 -19.18 0.70 -5.95
C ALA A 255 -17.92 1.39 -5.43
N ASN A 256 -17.23 2.18 -6.27
CA ASN A 256 -16.07 2.97 -5.85
C ASN A 256 -16.43 3.97 -4.73
N GLN A 257 -17.57 4.66 -4.84
CA GLN A 257 -18.02 5.62 -3.83
C GLN A 257 -18.33 4.94 -2.49
N GLN A 258 -19.02 3.80 -2.51
CA GLN A 258 -19.32 3.01 -1.31
C GLN A 258 -18.05 2.56 -0.60
N LEU A 259 -17.09 1.98 -1.34
CA LEU A 259 -15.82 1.54 -0.79
C LEU A 259 -15.01 2.72 -0.25
N SER A 260 -14.91 3.83 -0.99
CA SER A 260 -14.21 5.04 -0.56
C SER A 260 -14.76 5.59 0.76
N ALA A 261 -16.08 5.57 0.94
CA ALA A 261 -16.73 5.99 2.17
C ALA A 261 -16.37 5.06 3.35
N SER A 262 -16.26 3.75 3.12
CA SER A 262 -15.87 2.77 4.14
C SER A 262 -14.39 2.86 4.55
N LEU A 263 -13.52 3.24 3.62
CA LEU A 263 -12.07 3.34 3.80
C LEU A 263 -11.60 4.67 4.41
N THR A 264 -12.51 5.62 4.62
CA THR A 264 -12.18 6.93 5.20
C THR A 264 -12.50 6.95 6.69
N ILE A 265 -11.55 7.39 7.52
CA ILE A 265 -11.85 7.70 8.92
C ILE A 265 -12.77 8.91 8.94
N LYS A 266 -14.01 8.74 9.40
CA LYS A 266 -14.89 9.86 9.72
C LYS A 266 -14.20 10.70 10.79
N LYS A 267 -13.65 11.86 10.42
CA LYS A 267 -13.22 12.87 11.39
C LYS A 267 -14.47 13.23 12.19
N ASN A 268 -14.58 12.73 13.41
CA ASN A 268 -15.59 13.22 14.34
C ASN A 268 -15.34 14.71 14.49
N ARG A 269 -16.27 15.53 14.00
CA ARG A 269 -16.40 16.94 14.40
C ARG A 269 -16.79 16.95 15.89
N LYS A 270 -15.85 16.67 16.78
CA LYS A 270 -15.86 17.22 18.14
C LYS A 270 -15.10 18.54 17.99
N GLY A 271 -15.77 19.68 17.89
CA GLY A 271 -16.61 20.28 18.92
C GLY A 271 -15.87 21.57 19.27
N ARG A 272 -16.40 22.71 18.81
CA ARG A 272 -15.89 24.05 19.13
C ARG A 272 -15.95 24.29 20.64
#